data_AF-H5X306-F1
#
_entry.id   AF-H5X306-F1
#
_cell.length_a   1.000
_cell.length_b   1.000
_cell.length_c   1.000
_cell.angle_alpha   90.00
_cell.angle_beta   90.00
_cell.angle_gamma   90.00
#
_symmetry.space_group_name_H-M   'P 1'
#
loop_
_entity.id
_entity.type
_entity.pdbx_description
1 polymer ?
#
loop_
_entity_poly.entity_id
_entity_poly.type
_entity_poly.pdbx_seq_one_letter_code
_entity_poly.pdbx_strand_id
1 'polypeptide(L)'
;MNWVDVLVILLALLAAISGARQGVVIALPAFLGVIAGAILGIQLAPLVIDLFEHPAARVAFAVGTVVFLVALGETFGVWLGNKLKRRISSPGISGLDSTLGAVVQGVVVFVVAWLIALPLTSVAALPGLARAINNSVVLGGVNSMMPDAVQGLPSDLRRLLDESGFPSIVGPFQNAPVREIQPPDPALQNSQVVRELRDSVLKIRGVAPSCSRSLEGSGFAVSPNRVVTNAHVVAGTEEVSVETDEGTRSATVVYYDPGTDVAVLAVPGLEAEPLRLSAEDAEAGDDAIALGYPLDGPYTASPTRIRERITLRGPDIYDTNTVQRDVFTVRGQVRSGNSGGPLVDPQGEVVGVVFGASVEDPDTGFVLTADEVRAEVEQAPGFTTEEPTGPCTA
;
A
#
# COMPACT_ATOMS: atom_id res chain seq x y z
N MET A 1 -22.43 6.11 2.50
CA MET A 1 -22.80 4.76 2.98
C MET A 1 -22.89 3.86 1.78
N ASN A 2 -22.01 2.86 1.68
CA ASN A 2 -21.88 1.97 0.52
C ASN A 2 -22.40 0.55 0.84
N TRP A 3 -22.23 -0.39 -0.09
CA TRP A 3 -22.74 -1.76 0.08
C TRP A 3 -22.01 -2.54 1.19
N VAL A 4 -20.73 -2.23 1.46
CA VAL A 4 -19.96 -2.82 2.58
C VAL A 4 -20.57 -2.38 3.90
N ASP A 5 -20.90 -1.09 4.04
CA ASP A 5 -21.58 -0.58 5.24
C ASP A 5 -22.90 -1.32 5.50
N VAL A 6 -23.71 -1.51 4.46
CA VAL A 6 -25.00 -2.21 4.56
C VAL A 6 -24.81 -3.67 4.99
N LEU A 7 -23.83 -4.36 4.40
CA LEU A 7 -23.52 -5.74 4.75
C LEU A 7 -23.08 -5.87 6.21
N VAL A 8 -22.14 -5.03 6.65
CA VAL A 8 -21.60 -5.06 8.01
C VAL A 8 -22.69 -4.72 9.04
N ILE A 9 -23.53 -3.71 8.77
CA ILE A 9 -24.66 -3.36 9.64
C ILE A 9 -25.65 -4.53 9.73
N LEU A 10 -25.98 -5.18 8.61
CA LEU A 10 -26.91 -6.30 8.60
C LEU A 10 -26.36 -7.49 9.41
N LEU A 11 -25.09 -7.82 9.26
CA LEU A 11 -24.42 -8.85 10.05
C LEU A 11 -24.40 -8.48 11.54
N ALA A 12 -24.11 -7.22 11.87
CA ALA A 12 -24.09 -6.74 13.24
C ALA A 12 -25.48 -6.79 13.90
N LEU A 13 -26.55 -6.49 13.15
CA LEU A 13 -27.93 -6.62 13.62
C LEU A 13 -28.30 -8.08 13.88
N LEU A 14 -27.94 -9.00 12.99
CA LEU A 14 -28.17 -10.43 13.19
C LEU A 14 -27.41 -10.96 14.42
N ALA A 15 -26.14 -10.55 14.58
CA ALA A 15 -25.33 -10.89 15.74
C ALA A 15 -25.89 -10.28 17.03
N ALA A 16 -26.36 -9.04 17.01
CA ALA A 16 -27.00 -8.39 18.16
C ALA A 16 -28.28 -9.11 18.58
N ILE A 17 -29.12 -9.55 17.63
CA ILE A 17 -30.31 -10.36 17.92
C ILE A 17 -29.92 -11.71 18.55
N SER A 18 -28.86 -12.34 18.05
CA SER A 18 -28.31 -13.57 18.63
C SER A 18 -27.79 -13.32 20.06
N GLY A 19 -27.01 -12.26 20.26
CA GLY A 19 -26.45 -11.85 21.55
C GLY A 19 -27.53 -11.51 22.58
N ALA A 20 -28.62 -10.87 22.17
CA ALA A 20 -29.76 -10.59 23.03
C ALA A 20 -30.40 -11.86 23.60
N ARG A 21 -30.42 -12.93 22.80
CA ARG A 21 -30.95 -14.25 23.22
C ARG A 21 -29.98 -15.00 24.12
N GLN A 22 -28.68 -14.81 23.92
CA GLN A 22 -27.63 -15.56 24.64
C GLN A 22 -27.21 -14.91 25.97
N GLY A 23 -27.24 -13.58 26.07
CA GLY A 23 -26.78 -12.82 27.23
C GLY A 23 -25.27 -12.57 27.26
N VAL A 24 -24.81 -11.64 28.10
CA VAL A 24 -23.42 -11.17 28.14
C VAL A 24 -22.45 -12.25 28.61
N VAL A 25 -22.91 -13.15 29.48
CA VAL A 25 -22.09 -14.25 30.02
C VAL A 25 -21.59 -15.20 28.92
N ILE A 26 -22.32 -15.29 27.81
CA ILE A 26 -21.91 -16.06 26.63
C ILE A 26 -21.18 -15.17 25.63
N ALA A 27 -21.65 -13.93 25.43
CA ALA A 27 -21.09 -13.01 24.45
C ALA A 27 -19.64 -12.61 24.75
N LEU A 28 -19.29 -12.40 26.02
CA LEU A 28 -17.95 -11.94 26.40
C LEU A 28 -16.86 -13.01 26.15
N PRO A 29 -17.02 -14.28 26.58
CA PRO A 29 -16.09 -15.33 26.18
C PRO A 29 -16.01 -15.58 24.67
N ALA A 30 -17.14 -15.44 23.95
CA ALA A 30 -17.15 -15.53 22.48
C ALA A 30 -16.29 -14.43 21.83
N PHE A 31 -16.41 -13.19 22.30
CA PHE A 31 -15.59 -12.07 21.85
C PHE A 31 -14.09 -12.29 22.12
N LEU A 32 -13.74 -12.77 23.32
CA LEU A 32 -12.35 -13.12 23.63
C LEU A 32 -11.83 -14.25 22.74
N GLY A 33 -12.71 -15.22 22.43
CA GLY A 33 -12.42 -16.30 21.49
C GLY A 33 -12.15 -15.78 20.08
N VAL A 34 -12.94 -14.83 19.59
CA VAL A 34 -12.73 -14.16 18.30
C VAL A 34 -11.39 -13.44 18.26
N ILE A 35 -11.04 -12.65 19.29
CA ILE A 35 -9.75 -11.96 19.37
C ILE A 35 -8.60 -12.97 19.36
N ALA A 36 -8.69 -14.01 20.20
CA ALA A 36 -7.66 -15.04 20.25
C ALA A 36 -7.53 -15.77 18.91
N GLY A 37 -8.64 -16.09 18.26
CA GLY A 37 -8.70 -16.72 16.95
C GLY A 37 -8.09 -15.84 15.85
N ALA A 38 -8.35 -14.54 15.89
CA ALA A 38 -7.73 -13.57 14.99
C ALA A 38 -6.21 -13.48 15.16
N ILE A 39 -5.73 -13.33 16.40
CA ILE A 39 -4.30 -13.26 16.72
C ILE A 39 -3.60 -14.55 16.28
N LEU A 40 -4.15 -15.71 16.65
CA LEU A 40 -3.62 -17.01 16.24
C LEU A 40 -3.69 -17.19 14.71
N GLY A 41 -4.75 -16.71 14.08
CA GLY A 41 -4.91 -16.74 12.64
C GLY A 41 -3.84 -15.95 11.91
N ILE A 42 -3.54 -14.74 12.38
CA ILE A 42 -2.48 -13.91 11.83
C ILE A 42 -1.11 -14.57 12.03
N GLN A 43 -0.86 -15.17 13.19
CA GLN A 43 0.41 -15.87 13.46
C GLN A 43 0.59 -17.16 12.65
N LEU A 44 -0.51 -17.89 12.37
CA LEU A 44 -0.47 -19.15 11.64
C LEU A 44 -0.63 -18.98 10.12
N ALA A 45 -1.18 -17.87 9.65
CA ALA A 45 -1.38 -17.60 8.22
C ALA A 45 -0.08 -17.73 7.39
N PRO A 46 1.10 -17.22 7.81
CA PRO A 46 2.35 -17.39 7.07
C PRO A 46 2.69 -18.86 6.80
N LEU A 47 2.53 -19.73 7.80
CA LEU A 47 2.81 -21.17 7.68
C LEU A 47 1.92 -21.86 6.65
N VAL A 48 0.71 -21.33 6.43
CA VAL A 48 -0.23 -21.86 5.44
C VAL A 48 0.06 -21.28 4.05
N ILE A 49 0.41 -19.99 3.97
CA ILE A 49 0.75 -19.30 2.72
C ILE A 49 1.94 -19.95 2.03
N ASP A 50 2.97 -20.35 2.80
CA ASP A 50 4.18 -20.99 2.28
C ASP A 50 3.93 -22.35 1.59
N LEU A 51 2.75 -22.94 1.76
CA LEU A 51 2.34 -24.18 1.10
C LEU A 51 1.84 -23.97 -0.33
N PHE A 52 1.59 -22.72 -0.73
CA PHE A 52 0.99 -22.39 -2.03
C PHE A 52 1.91 -21.50 -2.85
N GLU A 53 2.07 -21.82 -4.13
CA GLU A 53 2.85 -21.00 -5.08
C GLU A 53 2.00 -19.95 -5.79
N HIS A 54 0.67 -20.16 -5.89
CA HIS A 54 -0.22 -19.27 -6.62
C HIS A 54 -0.68 -18.07 -5.77
N PRO A 55 -0.54 -16.82 -6.26
CA PRO A 55 -0.91 -15.59 -5.55
C PRO A 55 -2.34 -15.58 -5.00
N ALA A 56 -3.30 -15.93 -5.86
CA ALA A 56 -4.71 -15.96 -5.48
C ALA A 56 -5.01 -17.04 -4.43
N ALA A 57 -4.28 -18.16 -4.46
CA ALA A 57 -4.42 -19.22 -3.47
C ALA A 57 -3.87 -18.75 -2.12
N ARG A 58 -2.69 -18.12 -2.09
CA ARG A 58 -2.08 -17.57 -0.87
C ARG A 58 -3.04 -16.64 -0.14
N VAL A 59 -3.63 -15.68 -0.85
CA VAL A 59 -4.63 -14.76 -0.28
C VAL A 59 -5.85 -15.51 0.24
N ALA A 60 -6.43 -16.41 -0.56
CA ALA A 60 -7.62 -17.14 -0.17
C ALA A 60 -7.40 -18.01 1.07
N PHE A 61 -6.25 -18.69 1.17
CA PHE A 61 -5.92 -19.55 2.30
C PHE A 61 -5.49 -18.77 3.54
N ALA A 62 -4.82 -17.63 3.38
CA ALA A 62 -4.50 -16.73 4.49
C ALA A 62 -5.78 -16.19 5.14
N VAL A 63 -6.66 -15.58 4.33
CA VAL A 63 -7.96 -15.07 4.79
C VAL A 63 -8.81 -16.21 5.33
N GLY A 64 -8.83 -17.36 4.65
CA GLY A 64 -9.53 -18.56 5.09
C GLY A 64 -9.06 -19.08 6.44
N THR A 65 -7.75 -19.05 6.71
CA THR A 65 -7.15 -19.48 7.98
C THR A 65 -7.57 -18.54 9.12
N VAL A 66 -7.50 -17.23 8.90
CA VAL A 66 -7.95 -16.23 9.88
C VAL A 66 -9.44 -16.39 10.16
N VAL A 67 -10.29 -16.45 9.12
CA VAL A 67 -11.74 -16.65 9.26
C VAL A 67 -12.06 -17.94 10.01
N PHE A 68 -11.38 -19.04 9.67
CA PHE A 68 -11.57 -20.33 10.31
C PHE A 68 -11.22 -20.28 11.81
N LEU A 69 -10.08 -19.70 12.17
CA LEU A 69 -9.65 -19.62 13.57
C LEU A 69 -10.48 -18.64 14.39
N VAL A 70 -10.96 -17.56 13.78
CA VAL A 70 -11.96 -16.66 14.37
C VAL A 70 -13.25 -17.42 14.69
N ALA A 71 -13.80 -18.17 13.72
CA ALA A 71 -15.01 -18.96 13.92
C ALA A 71 -14.83 -20.08 14.98
N LEU A 72 -13.65 -20.73 14.99
CA LEU A 72 -13.30 -21.73 15.99
C LEU A 72 -13.19 -21.10 17.40
N GLY A 73 -12.54 -19.96 17.50
CA GLY A 73 -12.43 -19.19 18.74
C GLY A 73 -13.80 -18.76 19.26
N GLU A 74 -14.65 -18.23 18.38
CA GLU A 74 -16.02 -17.82 18.72
C GLU A 74 -16.83 -19.01 19.26
N THR A 75 -16.84 -20.13 18.54
CA THR A 75 -17.59 -21.34 18.94
C THR A 75 -17.10 -21.91 20.26
N PHE A 76 -15.79 -21.92 20.49
CA PHE A 76 -15.21 -22.31 21.77
C PHE A 76 -15.61 -21.34 22.90
N GLY A 77 -15.59 -20.04 22.64
CA GLY A 77 -16.03 -19.01 23.58
C GLY A 77 -17.51 -19.14 23.93
N VAL A 78 -18.38 -19.38 22.95
CA VAL A 78 -19.80 -19.67 23.18
C VAL A 78 -19.99 -20.95 24.01
N TRP A 79 -19.22 -22.00 23.73
CA TRP A 79 -19.25 -23.24 24.52
C TRP A 79 -18.85 -23.00 25.98
N LEU A 80 -17.75 -22.27 26.20
CA LEU A 80 -17.26 -21.92 27.53
C LEU A 80 -18.25 -21.03 28.28
N GLY A 81 -18.81 -20.03 27.61
CA GLY A 81 -19.83 -19.13 28.13
C GLY A 81 -21.09 -19.88 28.56
N ASN A 82 -21.54 -20.86 27.77
CA ASN A 82 -22.65 -21.73 28.14
C ASN A 82 -22.36 -22.55 29.40
N LYS A 83 -21.13 -23.05 29.58
CA LYS A 83 -20.71 -23.78 30.78
C LYS A 83 -20.68 -22.86 32.00
N LEU A 84 -20.26 -21.61 31.84
CA LEU A 84 -20.19 -20.61 32.90
C LEU A 84 -21.59 -20.12 33.31
N LYS A 85 -22.47 -19.88 32.33
CA LYS A 85 -23.86 -19.45 32.56
C LYS A 85 -24.62 -20.42 33.47
N ARG A 86 -24.37 -21.73 33.35
CA ARG A 86 -24.96 -22.77 34.21
C ARG A 86 -24.54 -22.69 35.69
N ARG A 87 -23.46 -21.99 36.03
CA ARG A 87 -22.98 -21.83 37.41
C ARG A 87 -23.42 -20.53 38.08
N ILE A 88 -23.83 -19.52 37.31
CA ILE A 88 -24.00 -18.14 37.79
C ILE A 88 -25.48 -17.68 37.75
N SER A 89 -26.38 -18.41 37.08
CA SER A 89 -27.74 -17.94 36.80
C SER A 89 -28.56 -17.58 38.05
N SER A 90 -28.74 -16.26 38.26
CA SER A 90 -29.71 -15.67 39.19
C SER A 90 -30.81 -14.95 38.40
N PRO A 91 -32.12 -15.08 38.74
CA PRO A 91 -33.24 -14.60 37.91
C PRO A 91 -33.36 -13.07 37.77
N GLY A 92 -32.66 -12.28 38.59
CA GLY A 92 -32.92 -10.84 38.74
C GLY A 92 -32.23 -9.88 37.74
N ILE A 93 -31.35 -10.36 36.85
CA ILE A 93 -30.49 -9.50 36.00
C ILE A 93 -30.74 -9.72 34.50
N SER A 94 -31.80 -10.46 34.14
CA SER A 94 -32.04 -10.94 32.77
C SER A 94 -32.18 -9.84 31.71
N GLY A 95 -32.79 -8.69 32.04
CA GLY A 95 -32.95 -7.58 31.10
C GLY A 95 -31.63 -6.90 30.73
N LEU A 96 -30.78 -6.63 31.72
CA LEU A 96 -29.48 -6.00 31.50
C LEU A 96 -28.53 -6.97 30.77
N ASP A 97 -28.56 -8.26 31.12
CA ASP A 97 -27.76 -9.32 30.50
C ASP A 97 -28.01 -9.45 28.98
N SER A 98 -29.27 -9.43 28.55
CA SER A 98 -29.64 -9.48 27.14
C SER A 98 -29.20 -8.24 26.37
N THR A 99 -29.40 -7.04 26.91
CA THR A 99 -28.99 -5.80 26.23
C THR A 99 -27.48 -5.72 26.07
N LEU A 100 -26.70 -6.07 27.10
CA LEU A 100 -25.24 -6.09 27.04
C LEU A 100 -24.75 -7.19 26.10
N GLY A 101 -25.38 -8.37 26.09
CA GLY A 101 -25.06 -9.44 25.14
C GLY A 101 -25.26 -9.02 23.68
N ALA A 102 -26.34 -8.28 23.39
CA ALA A 102 -26.60 -7.74 22.05
C ALA A 102 -25.53 -6.73 21.62
N VAL A 103 -25.15 -5.81 22.51
CA VAL A 103 -24.12 -4.80 22.24
C VAL A 103 -22.77 -5.46 21.98
N VAL A 104 -22.34 -6.39 22.85
CA VAL A 104 -21.05 -7.08 22.68
C VAL A 104 -20.99 -7.80 21.34
N GLN A 105 -22.02 -8.57 20.97
CA GLN A 105 -22.05 -9.28 19.69
C GLN A 105 -22.11 -8.36 18.47
N GLY A 106 -22.83 -7.25 18.55
CA GLY A 106 -22.80 -6.23 17.50
C GLY A 106 -21.40 -5.64 17.31
N VAL A 107 -20.73 -5.28 18.41
CA VAL A 107 -19.34 -4.77 18.39
C VAL A 107 -18.36 -5.78 17.81
N VAL A 108 -18.50 -7.07 18.16
CA VAL A 108 -17.66 -8.15 17.61
C VAL A 108 -17.67 -8.12 16.08
N VAL A 109 -18.87 -8.05 15.47
CA VAL A 109 -18.98 -8.05 14.01
C VAL A 109 -18.27 -6.84 13.39
N PHE A 110 -18.41 -5.66 13.97
CA PHE A 110 -17.71 -4.47 13.47
C PHE A 110 -16.20 -4.61 13.53
N VAL A 111 -15.65 -5.14 14.64
CA VAL A 111 -14.20 -5.35 14.82
C VAL A 111 -13.68 -6.42 13.86
N VAL A 112 -14.38 -7.54 13.71
CA VAL A 112 -13.99 -8.63 12.80
C VAL A 112 -14.05 -8.17 11.34
N ALA A 113 -15.12 -7.47 10.96
CA ALA A 113 -15.24 -6.93 9.61
C ALA A 113 -14.11 -5.94 9.31
N TRP A 114 -13.78 -5.05 10.24
CA TRP A 114 -12.67 -4.11 10.10
C TRP A 114 -11.31 -4.83 9.96
N LEU A 115 -11.05 -5.84 10.79
CA LEU A 115 -9.81 -6.62 10.75
C LEU A 115 -9.62 -7.37 9.42
N ILE A 116 -10.70 -7.92 8.86
CA ILE A 116 -10.64 -8.72 7.62
C ILE A 116 -10.70 -7.85 6.37
N ALA A 117 -11.41 -6.72 6.40
CA ALA A 117 -11.64 -5.91 5.22
C ALA A 117 -10.35 -5.24 4.71
N LEU A 118 -9.55 -4.64 5.59
CA LEU A 118 -8.36 -3.90 5.19
C LEU A 118 -7.32 -4.73 4.41
N PRO A 119 -6.96 -5.96 4.84
CA PRO A 119 -6.08 -6.83 4.05
C PRO A 119 -6.61 -7.17 2.66
N LEU A 120 -7.93 -7.18 2.45
CA LEU A 120 -8.51 -7.44 1.13
C LEU A 120 -8.33 -6.29 0.14
N THR A 121 -7.89 -5.12 0.60
CA THR A 121 -7.63 -3.96 -0.27
C THR A 121 -6.35 -4.10 -1.10
N SER A 122 -5.39 -4.94 -0.69
CA SER A 122 -4.18 -5.22 -1.48
C SER A 122 -4.41 -6.23 -2.62
N VAL A 123 -5.60 -6.85 -2.68
CA VAL A 123 -5.90 -7.87 -3.70
C VAL A 123 -6.23 -7.20 -5.03
N ALA A 124 -5.24 -7.16 -5.92
CA ALA A 124 -5.34 -6.53 -7.25
C ALA A 124 -6.52 -7.05 -8.10
N ALA A 125 -6.99 -8.28 -7.86
CA ALA A 125 -8.11 -8.87 -8.61
C ALA A 125 -9.49 -8.24 -8.30
N LEU A 126 -9.62 -7.45 -7.23
CA LEU A 126 -10.92 -6.92 -6.76
C LEU A 126 -10.89 -5.40 -6.50
N PRO A 127 -10.59 -4.55 -7.51
CA PRO A 127 -10.48 -3.10 -7.32
C PRO A 127 -11.79 -2.45 -6.83
N GLY A 128 -12.94 -2.99 -7.24
CA GLY A 128 -14.24 -2.52 -6.76
C GLY A 128 -14.49 -2.78 -5.27
N LEU A 129 -13.91 -3.85 -4.72
CA LEU A 129 -13.98 -4.15 -3.29
C LEU A 129 -13.09 -3.19 -2.50
N ALA A 130 -11.84 -2.99 -2.94
CA ALA A 130 -10.90 -2.07 -2.29
C ALA A 130 -11.49 -0.66 -2.15
N ARG A 131 -12.05 -0.12 -3.25
CA ARG A 131 -12.75 1.17 -3.25
C ARG A 131 -13.93 1.22 -2.28
N ALA A 132 -14.72 0.14 -2.21
CA ALA A 132 -15.86 0.07 -1.30
C ALA A 132 -15.44 -0.04 0.17
N ILE A 133 -14.29 -0.65 0.46
CA ILE A 133 -13.76 -0.73 1.83
C ILE A 133 -13.23 0.64 2.26
N ASN A 134 -12.38 1.30 1.45
CA ASN A 134 -11.83 2.61 1.81
C ASN A 134 -12.89 3.69 1.96
N ASN A 135 -13.96 3.67 1.15
CA ASN A 135 -15.07 4.62 1.25
C ASN A 135 -16.14 4.22 2.30
N SER A 136 -15.87 3.23 3.15
CA SER A 136 -16.83 2.76 4.17
C SER A 136 -16.87 3.71 5.37
N VAL A 137 -18.05 4.23 5.66
CA VAL A 137 -18.27 5.09 6.84
C VAL A 137 -18.23 4.25 8.12
N VAL A 138 -18.74 3.03 8.07
CA VAL A 138 -18.78 2.12 9.22
C VAL A 138 -17.37 1.66 9.59
N LEU A 139 -16.62 1.12 8.63
CA LEU A 139 -15.28 0.61 8.89
C LEU A 139 -14.29 1.74 9.20
N GLY A 140 -14.41 2.90 8.55
CA GLY A 140 -13.65 4.09 8.90
C GLY A 140 -13.98 4.61 10.31
N GLY A 141 -15.26 4.55 10.70
CA GLY A 141 -15.70 4.86 12.07
C GLY A 141 -15.08 3.93 13.10
N VAL A 142 -15.08 2.61 12.84
CA VAL A 142 -14.38 1.63 13.69
C VAL A 142 -12.90 1.96 13.79
N ASN A 143 -12.24 2.18 12.65
CA ASN A 143 -10.81 2.51 12.58
C ASN A 143 -10.45 3.70 13.48
N SER A 144 -11.26 4.76 13.43
CA SER A 144 -11.05 5.98 14.23
C SER A 144 -11.21 5.78 15.74
N MET A 145 -11.93 4.74 16.17
CA MET A 145 -12.16 4.41 17.59
C MET A 145 -11.12 3.42 18.15
N MET A 146 -10.39 2.71 17.29
CA MET A 146 -9.39 1.73 17.72
C MET A 146 -8.14 2.43 18.25
N PRO A 147 -7.52 1.95 19.35
CA PRO A 147 -6.22 2.46 19.78
C PRO A 147 -5.13 2.22 18.73
N ASP A 148 -4.15 3.12 18.63
CA ASP A 148 -3.04 3.03 17.66
C ASP A 148 -2.32 1.67 17.70
N ALA A 149 -2.16 1.09 18.88
CA ALA A 149 -1.56 -0.24 19.08
C ALA A 149 -2.33 -1.38 18.37
N VAL A 150 -3.62 -1.20 18.09
CA VAL A 150 -4.46 -2.19 17.42
C VAL A 150 -4.67 -1.85 15.95
N GLN A 151 -4.59 -0.56 15.58
CA GLN A 151 -4.71 -0.11 14.19
C GLN A 151 -3.64 -0.70 13.26
N GLY A 152 -2.49 -1.14 13.79
CA GLY A 152 -1.44 -1.81 13.01
C GLY A 152 -1.75 -3.26 12.62
N LEU A 153 -2.64 -3.97 13.32
CA LEU A 153 -2.89 -5.40 13.06
C LEU A 153 -3.43 -5.70 11.65
N PRO A 154 -4.41 -4.94 11.12
CA PRO A 154 -4.86 -5.16 9.75
C PRO A 154 -3.77 -4.82 8.74
N SER A 155 -2.92 -3.82 9.01
CA SER A 155 -1.78 -3.49 8.16
C SER A 155 -0.78 -4.65 8.13
N ASP A 156 -0.39 -5.20 9.28
CA ASP A 156 0.52 -6.36 9.36
C ASP A 156 -0.01 -7.55 8.53
N LEU A 157 -1.31 -7.83 8.60
CA LEU A 157 -1.93 -8.88 7.79
C LEU A 157 -1.95 -8.52 6.30
N ARG A 158 -2.17 -7.25 5.95
CA ARG A 158 -2.08 -6.78 4.57
C ARG A 158 -0.67 -7.01 4.00
N ARG A 159 0.39 -6.78 4.79
CA ARG A 159 1.79 -7.01 4.37
C ARG A 159 2.07 -8.46 3.96
N LEU A 160 1.41 -9.42 4.63
CA LEU A 160 1.53 -10.83 4.27
C LEU A 160 0.84 -11.20 2.94
N LEU A 161 -0.09 -10.36 2.49
CA LEU A 161 -0.88 -10.60 1.28
C LEU A 161 -0.39 -9.79 0.08
N ASP A 162 0.39 -8.74 0.30
CA ASP A 162 0.88 -7.88 -0.76
C ASP A 162 2.11 -8.50 -1.44
N GLU A 163 1.92 -8.94 -2.68
CA GLU A 163 3.01 -9.46 -3.51
C GLU A 163 3.61 -8.39 -4.43
N SER A 164 3.00 -7.20 -4.51
CA SER A 164 3.40 -6.17 -5.47
C SER A 164 4.62 -5.36 -5.01
N GLY A 165 4.92 -5.38 -3.71
CA GLY A 165 5.97 -4.57 -3.09
C GLY A 165 5.69 -3.07 -3.11
N PHE A 166 4.46 -2.67 -3.43
CA PHE A 166 4.05 -1.29 -3.62
C PHE A 166 3.53 -0.71 -2.30
N PRO A 167 4.19 0.32 -1.72
CA PRO A 167 3.80 0.83 -0.41
C PRO A 167 2.43 1.54 -0.43
N SER A 168 1.78 1.58 0.73
CA SER A 168 0.56 2.37 0.90
C SER A 168 0.87 3.86 0.89
N ILE A 169 0.48 4.57 -0.16
CA ILE A 169 0.74 6.02 -0.26
C ILE A 169 -0.21 6.82 0.63
N VAL A 170 -1.44 6.32 0.77
CA VAL A 170 -2.53 6.94 1.53
C VAL A 170 -2.97 5.96 2.60
N GLY A 171 -3.19 6.46 3.83
CA GLY A 171 -3.68 5.63 4.93
C GLY A 171 -5.08 5.06 4.65
N PRO A 172 -5.48 3.98 5.32
CA PRO A 172 -6.80 3.39 5.15
C PRO A 172 -7.90 4.40 5.48
N PHE A 173 -8.96 4.41 4.68
CA PHE A 173 -10.12 5.32 4.81
C PHE A 173 -9.77 6.82 4.68
N GLN A 174 -8.58 7.17 4.18
CA GLN A 174 -8.23 8.53 3.81
C GLN A 174 -8.32 8.70 2.29
N ASN A 175 -8.83 9.85 1.86
CA ASN A 175 -8.97 10.17 0.45
C ASN A 175 -8.01 11.31 0.12
N ALA A 176 -7.14 11.11 -0.87
CA ALA A 176 -6.44 12.23 -1.48
C ALA A 176 -7.46 13.06 -2.27
N PRO A 177 -7.50 14.41 -2.13
CA PRO A 177 -8.35 15.23 -2.96
C PRO A 177 -7.96 15.04 -4.43
N VAL A 178 -8.95 14.68 -5.26
CA VAL A 178 -8.75 14.52 -6.71
C VAL A 178 -9.47 15.65 -7.41
N ARG A 179 -8.72 16.68 -7.81
CA ARG A 179 -9.25 17.73 -8.68
C ARG A 179 -9.57 17.14 -10.04
N GLU A 180 -10.82 17.28 -10.49
CA GLU A 180 -11.19 16.89 -11.86
C GLU A 180 -10.47 17.77 -12.88
N ILE A 181 -9.82 17.14 -13.86
CA ILE A 181 -9.10 17.81 -14.94
C ILE A 181 -9.28 17.07 -16.25
N GLN A 182 -9.05 17.74 -17.38
CA GLN A 182 -9.17 17.13 -18.70
C GLN A 182 -8.19 15.95 -18.89
N PRO A 183 -8.56 14.90 -19.66
CA PRO A 183 -7.65 13.78 -19.95
C PRO A 183 -6.35 14.25 -20.62
N PRO A 184 -5.20 13.59 -20.34
CA PRO A 184 -3.91 13.91 -20.95
C PRO A 184 -3.95 13.88 -22.48
N ASP A 185 -3.06 14.64 -23.14
CA ASP A 185 -2.91 14.58 -24.60
C ASP A 185 -2.24 13.26 -25.03
N PRO A 186 -2.94 12.36 -25.75
CA PRO A 186 -2.34 11.10 -26.21
C PRO A 186 -1.19 11.29 -27.20
N ALA A 187 -1.07 12.45 -27.86
CA ALA A 187 0.02 12.72 -28.80
C ALA A 187 1.40 12.74 -28.12
N LEU A 188 1.46 13.06 -26.82
CA LEU A 188 2.69 13.12 -26.04
C LEU A 188 3.44 11.79 -26.00
N GLN A 189 2.73 10.66 -26.10
CA GLN A 189 3.33 9.32 -26.07
C GLN A 189 4.37 9.11 -27.18
N ASN A 190 4.19 9.75 -28.34
CA ASN A 190 5.07 9.60 -29.51
C ASN A 190 5.89 10.87 -29.78
N SER A 191 6.01 11.74 -28.79
CA SER A 191 6.75 12.99 -28.90
C SER A 191 8.25 12.76 -29.12
N GLN A 192 8.96 13.82 -29.52
CA GLN A 192 10.41 13.76 -29.70
C GLN A 192 11.12 13.55 -28.36
N VAL A 193 10.69 14.25 -27.31
CA VAL A 193 11.26 14.14 -25.96
C VAL A 193 11.25 12.70 -25.43
N VAL A 194 10.18 11.93 -25.65
CA VAL A 194 10.12 10.50 -25.24
C VAL A 194 11.25 9.67 -25.89
N ARG A 195 11.60 9.96 -27.14
CA ARG A 195 12.67 9.24 -27.84
C ARG A 195 14.05 9.68 -27.38
N GLU A 196 14.21 10.97 -27.08
CA GLU A 196 15.48 11.55 -26.64
C GLU A 196 15.86 11.12 -25.22
N LEU A 197 14.88 11.00 -24.31
CA LEU A 197 15.14 10.66 -22.92
C LEU A 197 15.23 9.15 -22.64
N ARG A 198 15.00 8.30 -23.65
CA ARG A 198 14.89 6.85 -23.48
C ARG A 198 16.12 6.23 -22.81
N ASP A 199 17.31 6.62 -23.24
CA ASP A 199 18.58 6.03 -22.77
C ASP A 199 18.95 6.50 -21.34
N SER A 200 18.29 7.57 -20.87
CA SER A 200 18.46 8.14 -19.54
C SER A 200 17.49 7.58 -18.51
N VAL A 201 16.44 6.87 -18.95
CA VAL A 201 15.45 6.24 -18.09
C VAL A 201 15.71 4.74 -18.09
N LEU A 202 15.89 4.17 -16.90
CA LEU A 202 16.47 2.85 -16.75
C LEU A 202 15.54 1.94 -15.95
N LYS A 203 15.56 0.66 -16.28
CA LYS A 203 14.82 -0.36 -15.55
C LYS A 203 15.67 -0.87 -14.40
N ILE A 204 15.11 -0.88 -13.20
CA ILE A 204 15.81 -1.32 -11.99
C ILE A 204 15.28 -2.68 -11.58
N ARG A 205 16.20 -3.58 -11.23
CA ARG A 205 15.90 -4.90 -10.69
C ARG A 205 16.65 -5.12 -9.39
N GLY A 206 15.89 -5.45 -8.35
CA GLY A 206 16.40 -5.81 -7.04
C GLY A 206 16.11 -7.26 -6.71
N VAL A 207 17.09 -7.97 -6.16
CA VAL A 207 16.90 -9.33 -5.62
C VAL A 207 16.86 -9.22 -4.10
N ALA A 208 15.73 -9.62 -3.50
CA ALA A 208 15.52 -9.59 -2.06
C ALA A 208 15.15 -11.00 -1.54
N PRO A 209 16.15 -11.89 -1.35
CA PRO A 209 15.90 -13.28 -0.94
C PRO A 209 15.18 -13.37 0.41
N SER A 210 15.52 -12.49 1.35
CA SER A 210 14.86 -12.35 2.65
C SER A 210 13.37 -12.01 2.55
N CYS A 211 12.98 -11.38 1.45
CA CYS A 211 11.60 -10.99 1.15
C CYS A 211 10.89 -11.99 0.22
N SER A 212 11.56 -13.07 -0.19
CA SER A 212 11.03 -14.07 -1.15
C SER A 212 10.45 -13.46 -2.44
N ARG A 213 11.02 -12.34 -2.91
CA ARG A 213 10.54 -11.61 -4.09
C ARG A 213 11.69 -10.98 -4.89
N SER A 214 11.43 -10.74 -6.16
CA SER A 214 12.22 -9.80 -6.98
C SER A 214 11.48 -8.48 -7.00
N LEU A 215 12.20 -7.38 -6.84
CA LEU A 215 11.67 -6.03 -6.99
C LEU A 215 12.02 -5.49 -8.37
N GLU A 216 11.10 -4.71 -8.92
CA GLU A 216 11.28 -4.03 -10.20
C GLU A 216 10.73 -2.61 -10.12
N GLY A 217 11.35 -1.74 -10.88
CA GLY A 217 10.95 -0.34 -10.96
C GLY A 217 11.65 0.38 -12.08
N SER A 218 11.51 1.68 -12.05
CA SER A 218 12.17 2.61 -12.95
C SER A 218 13.12 3.50 -12.17
N GLY A 219 14.08 4.08 -12.88
CA GLY A 219 14.94 5.14 -12.39
C GLY A 219 15.40 6.00 -13.54
N PHE A 220 16.13 7.06 -13.24
CA PHE A 220 16.73 7.90 -14.28
C PHE A 220 18.09 8.44 -13.85
N ALA A 221 18.96 8.64 -14.84
CA ALA A 221 20.28 9.20 -14.62
C ALA A 221 20.17 10.67 -14.18
N VAL A 222 20.86 11.03 -13.10
CA VAL A 222 20.90 12.41 -12.56
C VAL A 222 22.30 13.01 -12.55
N SER A 223 23.32 12.16 -12.67
CA SER A 223 24.71 12.53 -12.95
C SER A 223 25.45 11.30 -13.49
N PRO A 224 26.69 11.44 -13.99
CA PRO A 224 27.45 10.30 -14.48
C PRO A 224 27.53 9.19 -13.42
N ASN A 225 27.12 7.97 -13.78
CA ASN A 225 27.07 6.82 -12.87
C ASN A 225 26.17 6.99 -11.65
N ARG A 226 25.17 7.88 -11.68
CA ARG A 226 24.16 8.02 -10.61
C ARG A 226 22.75 7.96 -11.16
N VAL A 227 21.94 7.11 -10.56
CA VAL A 227 20.54 6.90 -10.91
C VAL A 227 19.69 7.16 -9.68
N VAL A 228 18.64 7.97 -9.82
CA VAL A 228 17.62 8.15 -8.79
C VAL A 228 16.47 7.18 -9.04
N THR A 229 15.92 6.63 -7.95
CA THR A 229 14.73 5.80 -7.93
C THR A 229 14.01 5.97 -6.59
N ASN A 230 12.92 5.23 -6.37
CA ASN A 230 12.30 5.18 -5.05
C ASN A 230 13.02 4.20 -4.12
N ALA A 231 13.00 4.50 -2.82
CA ALA A 231 13.57 3.61 -1.81
C ALA A 231 12.87 2.24 -1.80
N HIS A 232 11.54 2.22 -1.95
CA HIS A 232 10.80 0.95 -1.97
C HIS A 232 11.17 0.02 -3.14
N VAL A 233 11.73 0.55 -4.24
CA VAL A 233 12.18 -0.26 -5.39
C VAL A 233 13.42 -1.11 -5.04
N VAL A 234 14.20 -0.69 -4.03
CA VAL A 234 15.42 -1.37 -3.59
C VAL A 234 15.36 -1.85 -2.14
N ALA A 235 14.22 -1.73 -1.47
CA ALA A 235 14.08 -2.09 -0.06
C ALA A 235 14.29 -3.59 0.19
N GLY A 236 15.15 -3.92 1.15
CA GLY A 236 15.49 -5.30 1.53
C GLY A 236 16.29 -6.08 0.47
N THR A 237 16.75 -5.43 -0.60
CA THR A 237 17.53 -6.11 -1.64
C THR A 237 18.98 -6.31 -1.20
N GLU A 238 19.54 -7.46 -1.55
CA GLU A 238 20.97 -7.76 -1.40
C GLU A 238 21.76 -7.40 -2.66
N GLU A 239 21.11 -7.53 -3.83
CA GLU A 239 21.70 -7.19 -5.12
C GLU A 239 20.76 -6.27 -5.89
N VAL A 240 21.32 -5.19 -6.47
CA VAL A 240 20.60 -4.28 -7.35
C VAL A 240 21.31 -4.23 -8.70
N SER A 241 20.53 -4.19 -9.76
CA SER A 241 21.00 -4.05 -11.12
C SER A 241 20.12 -3.12 -11.93
N VAL A 242 20.71 -2.57 -12.99
CA VAL A 242 20.06 -1.65 -13.90
C VAL A 242 20.17 -2.21 -15.31
N GLU A 243 19.06 -2.28 -16.04
CA GLU A 243 19.04 -2.72 -17.44
C GLU A 243 19.21 -1.51 -18.36
N THR A 244 20.23 -1.57 -19.22
CA THR A 244 20.45 -0.62 -20.30
C THR A 244 20.32 -1.34 -21.64
N ASP A 245 20.27 -0.59 -22.74
CA ASP A 245 20.26 -1.17 -24.10
C ASP A 245 21.56 -1.98 -24.40
N GLU A 246 22.64 -1.75 -23.65
CA GLU A 246 23.91 -2.49 -23.75
C GLU A 246 23.95 -3.76 -22.89
N GLY A 247 22.98 -3.92 -21.99
CA GLY A 247 22.87 -5.06 -21.07
C GLY A 247 22.66 -4.65 -19.61
N THR A 248 22.69 -5.65 -18.74
CA THR A 248 22.50 -5.45 -17.30
C THR A 248 23.79 -5.01 -16.63
N ARG A 249 23.73 -3.98 -15.80
CA ARG A 249 24.85 -3.49 -14.99
C ARG A 249 24.54 -3.59 -13.51
N SER A 250 25.53 -4.00 -12.72
CA SER A 250 25.39 -4.00 -11.26
C SER A 250 25.35 -2.56 -10.73
N ALA A 251 24.55 -2.36 -9.68
CA ALA A 251 24.36 -1.09 -9.02
C ALA A 251 24.51 -1.26 -7.51
N THR A 252 25.04 -0.22 -6.87
CA THR A 252 25.17 -0.14 -5.40
C THR A 252 24.28 0.97 -4.88
N VAL A 253 23.47 0.70 -3.86
CA VAL A 253 22.69 1.73 -3.18
C VAL A 253 23.63 2.59 -2.36
N VAL A 254 23.74 3.88 -2.69
CA VAL A 254 24.67 4.84 -2.03
C VAL A 254 23.94 5.94 -1.25
N TYR A 255 22.62 5.99 -1.37
CA TYR A 255 21.73 6.80 -0.56
C TYR A 255 20.39 6.07 -0.45
N TYR A 256 19.80 6.09 0.73
CA TYR A 256 18.53 5.43 1.00
C TYR A 256 17.74 6.20 2.06
N ASP A 257 16.63 6.80 1.66
CA ASP A 257 15.70 7.47 2.58
C ASP A 257 14.27 6.88 2.47
N PRO A 258 13.85 6.06 3.45
CA PRO A 258 12.51 5.50 3.50
C PRO A 258 11.43 6.55 3.83
N GLY A 259 11.81 7.71 4.37
CA GLY A 259 10.92 8.81 4.69
C GLY A 259 10.40 9.48 3.43
N THR A 260 11.30 10.04 2.63
CA THR A 260 10.97 10.66 1.33
C THR A 260 10.66 9.63 0.23
N ASP A 261 11.02 8.37 0.46
CA ASP A 261 10.93 7.28 -0.52
C ASP A 261 11.85 7.50 -1.73
N VAL A 262 13.12 7.86 -1.46
CA VAL A 262 14.14 8.13 -2.48
C VAL A 262 15.39 7.30 -2.21
N ALA A 263 15.95 6.72 -3.27
CA ALA A 263 17.27 6.09 -3.24
C ALA A 263 18.12 6.58 -4.41
N VAL A 264 19.44 6.60 -4.19
CA VAL A 264 20.43 6.88 -5.24
C VAL A 264 21.30 5.64 -5.44
N LEU A 265 21.44 5.23 -6.68
CA LEU A 265 22.26 4.11 -7.10
C LEU A 265 23.55 4.61 -7.74
N ALA A 266 24.68 4.04 -7.34
CA ALA A 266 25.94 4.14 -8.08
C ALA A 266 25.99 3.01 -9.12
N VAL A 267 26.14 3.36 -10.39
CA VAL A 267 26.15 2.41 -11.52
C VAL A 267 27.44 2.62 -12.34
N PRO A 268 28.56 1.97 -11.96
CA PRO A 268 29.85 2.21 -12.62
C PRO A 268 29.83 1.90 -14.12
N GLY A 269 30.33 2.86 -14.92
CA GLY A 269 30.40 2.76 -16.37
C GLY A 269 29.06 2.98 -17.08
N LEU A 270 28.04 3.51 -16.41
CA LEU A 270 26.78 3.89 -17.03
C LEU A 270 26.99 5.05 -18.01
N GLU A 271 26.70 4.81 -19.28
CA GLU A 271 26.67 5.82 -20.34
C GLU A 271 25.23 6.26 -20.56
N ALA A 272 24.77 7.21 -19.76
CA ALA A 272 23.44 7.81 -19.85
C ALA A 272 23.52 9.31 -19.59
N GLU A 273 22.84 10.11 -20.40
CA GLU A 273 22.82 11.56 -20.23
C GLU A 273 21.99 11.93 -19.00
N PRO A 274 22.53 12.70 -18.03
CA PRO A 274 21.77 13.12 -16.87
C PRO A 274 20.54 13.96 -17.23
N LEU A 275 19.38 13.59 -16.69
CA LEU A 275 18.18 14.43 -16.78
C LEU A 275 18.29 15.60 -15.81
N ARG A 276 17.78 16.76 -16.25
CA ARG A 276 17.76 17.99 -15.45
C ARG A 276 16.41 18.10 -14.72
N LEU A 277 16.44 18.41 -13.43
CA LEU A 277 15.24 18.82 -12.71
C LEU A 277 14.76 20.17 -13.27
N SER A 278 13.46 20.33 -13.39
CA SER A 278 12.87 21.62 -13.70
C SER A 278 13.13 22.59 -12.55
N ALA A 279 13.46 23.83 -12.91
CA ALA A 279 13.61 24.93 -11.96
C ALA A 279 12.26 25.61 -11.65
N GLU A 280 11.24 25.35 -12.48
CA GLU A 280 9.90 25.90 -12.35
C GLU A 280 8.94 24.83 -11.83
N ASP A 281 7.98 25.26 -11.00
CA ASP A 281 6.95 24.37 -10.51
C ASP A 281 5.91 24.11 -11.60
N ALA A 282 5.55 22.83 -11.79
CA ALA A 282 4.44 22.48 -12.66
C ALA A 282 3.10 22.92 -12.05
N GLU A 283 2.20 23.44 -12.89
CA GLU A 283 0.89 23.93 -12.51
C GLU A 283 -0.23 22.95 -12.86
N ALA A 284 -1.37 23.11 -12.18
CA ALA A 284 -2.56 22.33 -12.46
C ALA A 284 -3.05 22.58 -13.90
N GLY A 285 -3.04 21.54 -14.74
CA GLY A 285 -3.38 21.63 -16.16
C GLY A 285 -2.22 21.31 -17.07
N ASP A 286 -0.99 21.37 -16.57
CA ASP A 286 0.21 21.13 -17.36
C ASP A 286 0.29 19.69 -17.83
N ASP A 287 0.67 19.55 -19.09
CA ASP A 287 0.97 18.28 -19.71
C ASP A 287 2.29 17.75 -19.17
N ALA A 288 2.31 16.46 -18.86
CA ALA A 288 3.51 15.77 -18.42
C ALA A 288 3.52 14.34 -18.96
N ILE A 289 4.66 13.66 -18.80
CA ILE A 289 4.86 12.31 -19.30
C ILE A 289 5.57 11.50 -18.21
N ALA A 290 4.92 10.45 -17.73
CA ALA A 290 5.58 9.47 -16.87
C ALA A 290 6.35 8.48 -17.76
N LEU A 291 7.66 8.37 -17.54
CA LEU A 291 8.54 7.46 -18.30
C LEU A 291 8.99 6.32 -17.40
N GLY A 292 8.91 5.08 -17.89
CA GLY A 292 9.32 3.93 -17.10
C GLY A 292 9.00 2.58 -17.73
N TYR A 293 8.98 1.56 -16.88
CA TYR A 293 8.85 0.14 -17.25
C TYR A 293 7.67 -0.50 -16.50
N PRO A 294 6.42 -0.11 -16.82
CA PRO A 294 5.25 -0.63 -16.12
C PRO A 294 5.12 -2.15 -16.29
N LEU A 295 4.80 -2.86 -15.20
CA LEU A 295 4.48 -4.29 -15.16
C LEU A 295 5.60 -5.18 -15.76
N ASP A 296 6.85 -4.96 -15.34
CA ASP A 296 8.07 -5.55 -15.92
C ASP A 296 8.22 -5.37 -17.44
N GLY A 297 7.47 -4.43 -18.01
CA GLY A 297 7.30 -4.27 -19.44
C GLY A 297 8.49 -3.61 -20.15
N PRO A 298 8.35 -3.34 -21.46
CA PRO A 298 9.27 -2.48 -22.18
C PRO A 298 9.12 -1.01 -21.74
N TYR A 299 10.12 -0.20 -22.09
CA TYR A 299 10.07 1.26 -21.94
C TYR A 299 8.76 1.82 -22.50
N THR A 300 8.03 2.53 -21.65
CA THR A 300 6.70 3.06 -21.94
C THR A 300 6.62 4.51 -21.52
N ALA A 301 6.13 5.36 -22.41
CA ALA A 301 5.69 6.70 -22.10
C ALA A 301 4.19 6.71 -21.82
N SER A 302 3.82 7.21 -20.64
CA SER A 302 2.44 7.35 -20.20
C SER A 302 2.10 8.84 -20.13
N PRO A 303 1.28 9.37 -21.06
CA PRO A 303 0.81 10.75 -20.98
C PRO A 303 0.06 11.00 -19.68
N THR A 304 0.41 12.09 -19.01
CA THR A 304 -0.22 12.53 -17.76
C THR A 304 -0.57 14.02 -17.83
N ARG A 305 -1.40 14.46 -16.87
CA ARG A 305 -1.69 15.88 -16.67
C ARG A 305 -1.70 16.20 -15.17
N ILE A 306 -1.01 17.25 -14.76
CA ILE A 306 -0.95 17.68 -13.37
C ILE A 306 -2.34 18.08 -12.88
N ARG A 307 -2.82 17.50 -11.79
CA ARG A 307 -4.10 17.88 -11.16
C ARG A 307 -3.89 18.96 -10.12
N GLU A 308 -3.04 18.69 -9.14
CA GLU A 308 -2.83 19.54 -7.97
C GLU A 308 -1.54 19.14 -7.22
N ARG A 309 -0.84 20.12 -6.66
CA ARG A 309 0.24 19.94 -5.68
C ARG A 309 -0.35 19.91 -4.28
N ILE A 310 -0.05 18.87 -3.52
CA ILE A 310 -0.57 18.67 -2.17
C ILE A 310 0.55 18.25 -1.22
N THR A 311 0.44 18.65 0.04
CA THR A 311 1.22 17.99 1.12
C THR A 311 0.51 16.70 1.49
N LEU A 312 1.02 15.58 1.00
CA LEU A 312 0.46 14.28 1.29
C LEU A 312 0.95 13.77 2.64
N ARG A 313 0.01 13.49 3.53
CA ARG A 313 0.28 12.83 4.80
C ARG A 313 -0.09 11.35 4.71
N GLY A 314 0.89 10.48 4.84
CA GLY A 314 0.73 9.03 4.68
C GLY A 314 1.81 8.26 5.43
N PRO A 315 1.75 6.93 5.43
CA PRO A 315 2.81 6.15 6.04
C PRO A 315 4.13 6.24 5.24
N ASP A 316 5.24 5.95 5.93
CA ASP A 316 6.51 5.63 5.28
C ASP A 316 6.44 4.29 4.55
N ILE A 317 7.49 3.92 3.81
CA ILE A 317 7.50 2.69 3.00
C ILE A 317 7.43 1.38 3.82
N TYR A 318 7.53 1.49 5.15
CA TYR A 318 7.46 0.36 6.08
C TYR A 318 6.17 0.37 6.92
N ASP A 319 5.25 1.32 6.68
CA ASP A 319 4.05 1.51 7.49
C ASP A 319 4.37 1.65 9.00
N THR A 320 5.51 2.26 9.36
CA THR A 320 5.95 2.43 10.77
C THR A 320 5.83 3.85 11.29
N ASN A 321 5.98 4.84 10.40
CA ASN A 321 5.86 6.26 10.74
C ASN A 321 4.86 6.93 9.80
N THR A 322 4.26 8.03 10.27
CA THR A 322 3.52 8.95 9.38
C THR A 322 4.47 10.05 8.92
N VAL A 323 4.61 10.21 7.61
CA VAL A 323 5.43 11.25 6.98
C VAL A 323 4.56 12.23 6.20
N GLN A 324 5.14 13.38 5.89
CA GLN A 324 4.54 14.38 5.01
C GLN A 324 5.48 14.56 3.83
N ARG A 325 4.94 14.48 2.62
CA ARG A 325 5.69 14.61 1.37
C ARG A 325 5.02 15.64 0.49
N ASP A 326 5.80 16.47 -0.19
CA ASP A 326 5.28 17.36 -1.22
C ASP A 326 5.12 16.62 -2.54
N VAL A 327 3.87 16.48 -3.00
CA VAL A 327 3.55 15.62 -4.15
C VAL A 327 2.61 16.30 -5.13
N PHE A 328 2.75 15.95 -6.40
CA PHE A 328 1.69 16.14 -7.38
C PHE A 328 0.76 14.93 -7.40
N THR A 329 -0.54 15.20 -7.46
CA THR A 329 -1.50 14.26 -8.03
C THR A 329 -1.57 14.49 -9.54
N VAL A 330 -1.57 13.41 -10.32
CA VAL A 330 -1.62 13.49 -11.78
C VAL A 330 -2.76 12.65 -12.32
N ARG A 331 -3.36 13.09 -13.41
CA ARG A 331 -4.29 12.29 -14.20
C ARG A 331 -3.51 11.49 -15.23
N GLY A 332 -3.63 10.17 -15.24
CA GLY A 332 -2.96 9.28 -16.19
C GLY A 332 -2.80 7.87 -15.64
N GLN A 333 -2.39 6.93 -16.49
CA GLN A 333 -2.21 5.55 -16.07
C GLN A 333 -0.83 5.36 -15.45
N VAL A 334 -0.77 5.37 -14.12
CA VAL A 334 0.40 4.94 -13.35
C VAL A 334 0.15 3.53 -12.82
N ARG A 335 1.15 2.66 -12.96
CA ARG A 335 1.11 1.24 -12.60
C ARG A 335 2.39 0.84 -11.87
N SER A 336 2.37 -0.32 -11.21
CA SER A 336 3.60 -0.96 -10.73
C SER A 336 4.65 -1.02 -11.85
N GLY A 337 5.92 -0.83 -11.49
CA GLY A 337 7.04 -0.67 -12.43
C GLY A 337 7.33 0.77 -12.86
N ASN A 338 6.37 1.72 -12.76
CA ASN A 338 6.68 3.14 -12.99
C ASN A 338 7.41 3.80 -11.80
N SER A 339 7.33 3.22 -10.60
CA SER A 339 7.97 3.77 -9.40
C SER A 339 9.45 4.05 -9.62
N GLY A 340 9.89 5.24 -9.23
CA GLY A 340 11.23 5.77 -9.38
C GLY A 340 11.50 6.39 -10.76
N GLY A 341 10.60 6.19 -11.73
CA GLY A 341 10.68 6.80 -13.05
C GLY A 341 10.40 8.32 -12.99
N PRO A 342 10.96 9.12 -13.92
CA PRO A 342 10.73 10.55 -13.95
C PRO A 342 9.34 10.86 -14.48
N LEU A 343 8.72 11.90 -13.91
CA LEU A 343 7.68 12.68 -14.56
C LEU A 343 8.36 13.86 -15.25
N VAL A 344 8.25 13.95 -16.57
CA VAL A 344 8.88 15.02 -17.36
C VAL A 344 7.84 15.94 -18.00
N ASP A 345 8.20 17.20 -18.17
CA ASP A 345 7.45 18.14 -18.99
C ASP A 345 7.70 17.90 -20.51
N PRO A 346 6.98 18.59 -21.41
CA PRO A 346 7.19 18.47 -22.85
C PRO A 346 8.57 18.98 -23.34
N GLN A 347 9.32 19.69 -22.49
CA GLN A 347 10.68 20.17 -22.74
C GLN A 347 11.75 19.15 -22.33
N GLY A 348 11.35 18.11 -21.59
CA GLY A 348 12.22 17.04 -21.11
C GLY A 348 12.89 17.32 -19.78
N GLU A 349 12.44 18.33 -19.05
CA GLU A 349 12.88 18.58 -17.69
C GLU A 349 12.03 17.77 -16.70
N VAL A 350 12.66 17.24 -15.67
CA VAL A 350 12.03 16.38 -14.67
C VAL A 350 11.28 17.27 -13.67
N VAL A 351 9.96 17.18 -13.67
CA VAL A 351 9.08 17.88 -12.74
C VAL A 351 8.81 17.06 -11.46
N GLY A 352 9.19 15.78 -11.44
CA GLY A 352 9.09 14.95 -10.24
C GLY A 352 9.44 13.48 -10.45
N VAL A 353 9.30 12.68 -9.39
CA VAL A 353 9.56 11.23 -9.38
C VAL A 353 8.27 10.47 -9.09
N VAL A 354 7.86 9.62 -10.02
CA VAL A 354 6.66 8.79 -9.84
C VAL A 354 6.90 7.83 -8.71
N PHE A 355 6.04 7.82 -7.68
CA PHE A 355 6.20 6.91 -6.53
C PHE A 355 4.93 6.13 -6.20
N GLY A 356 3.81 6.46 -6.85
CA GLY A 356 2.54 5.92 -6.42
C GLY A 356 1.39 5.98 -7.41
N ALA A 357 0.36 5.16 -7.16
CA ALA A 357 -0.92 5.20 -7.84
C ALA A 357 -2.06 5.08 -6.83
N SER A 358 -3.21 5.66 -7.14
CA SER A 358 -4.40 5.55 -6.29
C SER A 358 -5.03 4.16 -6.41
N VAL A 359 -5.34 3.56 -5.27
CA VAL A 359 -6.12 2.31 -5.20
C VAL A 359 -7.62 2.55 -5.49
N GLU A 360 -8.07 3.80 -5.42
CA GLU A 360 -9.48 4.16 -5.57
C GLU A 360 -9.79 4.64 -6.99
N ASP A 361 -8.92 5.48 -7.54
CA ASP A 361 -9.05 6.08 -8.88
C ASP A 361 -7.92 5.56 -9.78
N PRO A 362 -8.20 4.64 -10.72
CA PRO A 362 -7.18 4.07 -11.59
C PRO A 362 -6.53 5.08 -12.54
N ASP A 363 -7.12 6.26 -12.71
CA ASP A 363 -6.57 7.35 -13.52
C ASP A 363 -5.77 8.36 -12.67
N THR A 364 -5.46 8.06 -11.41
CA THR A 364 -4.72 8.98 -10.52
C THR A 364 -3.38 8.39 -10.07
N GLY A 365 -2.29 9.11 -10.38
CA GLY A 365 -0.93 8.84 -9.93
C GLY A 365 -0.44 9.85 -8.89
N PHE A 366 0.59 9.46 -8.12
CA PHE A 366 1.29 10.30 -7.16
C PHE A 366 2.77 10.41 -7.52
N VAL A 367 3.28 11.65 -7.48
CA VAL A 367 4.62 12.01 -7.94
C VAL A 367 5.26 12.92 -6.89
N LEU A 368 6.43 12.57 -6.36
CA LEU A 368 7.23 13.46 -5.52
C LEU A 368 7.63 14.66 -6.37
N THR A 369 7.40 15.88 -5.88
CA THR A 369 7.75 17.08 -6.66
C THR A 369 9.25 17.17 -6.89
N ALA A 370 9.70 17.86 -7.94
CA ALA A 370 11.12 18.16 -8.13
C ALA A 370 11.73 18.87 -6.90
N ASP A 371 10.94 19.70 -6.22
CA ASP A 371 11.32 20.34 -4.96
C ASP A 371 11.60 19.34 -3.83
N GLU A 372 10.71 18.35 -3.67
CA GLU A 372 10.81 17.31 -2.62
C GLU A 372 12.09 16.49 -2.75
N VAL A 373 12.56 16.24 -3.97
CA VAL A 373 13.73 15.38 -4.24
C VAL A 373 15.00 16.16 -4.62
N ARG A 374 14.95 17.49 -4.64
CA ARG A 374 16.03 18.32 -5.19
C ARG A 374 17.33 18.11 -4.46
N ALA A 375 17.28 18.06 -3.13
CA ALA A 375 18.46 17.96 -2.28
C ALA A 375 19.23 16.65 -2.56
N GLU A 376 18.51 15.54 -2.72
CA GLU A 376 19.05 14.21 -3.00
C GLU A 376 19.64 14.13 -4.41
N VAL A 377 18.94 14.70 -5.40
CA VAL A 377 19.38 14.74 -6.79
C VAL A 377 20.66 15.58 -6.95
N GLU A 378 20.71 16.77 -6.34
CA GLU A 378 21.88 17.65 -6.40
C GLU A 378 23.09 17.08 -5.66
N GLN A 379 22.87 16.36 -4.56
CA GLN A 379 23.93 15.71 -3.78
C GLN A 379 24.33 14.33 -4.31
N ALA A 380 23.58 13.77 -5.26
CA ALA A 380 23.81 12.44 -5.83
C ALA A 380 25.28 12.15 -6.22
N PRO A 381 26.04 13.09 -6.85
CA PRO A 381 27.45 12.86 -7.16
C PRO A 381 28.35 12.64 -5.93
N GLY A 382 27.97 13.19 -4.78
CA GLY A 382 28.70 13.12 -3.52
C GLY A 382 28.45 11.86 -2.71
N PHE A 383 27.37 11.12 -2.97
CA PHE A 383 27.10 9.85 -2.33
C PHE A 383 28.02 8.75 -2.89
N THR A 384 28.85 8.15 -2.02
CA THR A 384 29.86 7.15 -2.40
C THR A 384 29.88 5.91 -1.53
N THR A 385 29.32 5.99 -0.32
CA THR A 385 29.33 4.89 0.64
C THR A 385 28.10 4.03 0.39
N GLU A 386 28.27 2.71 0.40
CA GLU A 386 27.15 1.77 0.34
C GLU A 386 26.27 1.91 1.59
N GLU A 387 24.96 2.05 1.37
CA GLU A 387 23.95 2.19 2.42
C GLU A 387 23.08 0.92 2.47
N PRO A 388 22.71 0.43 3.67
CA PRO A 388 21.81 -0.70 3.80
C PRO A 388 20.39 -0.35 3.32
N THR A 389 19.72 -1.31 2.70
CA THR A 389 18.38 -1.15 2.10
C THR A 389 17.22 -1.42 3.07
N GLY A 390 17.50 -1.57 4.36
CA GLY A 390 16.50 -1.83 5.40
C GLY A 390 15.76 -3.17 5.25
N PRO A 391 14.61 -3.36 5.92
CA PRO A 391 13.78 -4.56 5.80
C PRO A 391 12.97 -4.58 4.50
N CYS A 392 12.21 -5.65 4.28
CA CYS A 392 11.20 -5.71 3.23
C CYS A 392 10.16 -4.59 3.40
N THR A 393 9.73 -3.98 2.30
CA THR A 393 8.58 -3.05 2.31
C THR A 393 7.32 -3.75 2.80
N ALA A 394 6.44 -2.94 3.40
CA ALA A 394 5.13 -3.34 3.87
C ALA A 394 4.24 -3.86 2.73
#